data_AF-A0A2H3J4V9-F1
#
_entry.id   AF-A0A2H3J4V9-F1
#
_cell.length_a   1.000
_cell.length_b   1.000
_cell.length_c   1.000
_cell.angle_alpha   90.00
_cell.angle_beta   90.00
_cell.angle_gamma   90.00
#
_symmetry.space_group_name_H-M   'P 1'
#
loop_
_entity.id
_entity.type
_entity.pdbx_description
1 polymer ?
#
loop_
_entity_poly.entity_id
_entity_poly.type
_entity_poly.pdbx_seq_one_letter_code
_entity_poly.pdbx_strand_id
1 'polypeptide(L)'
;MHIPGKINGRADGLSRQGGHNDDNKSHLEGQTILKDYLFTKDSTERLRSSFYTLTHRITNKEVKERVKVEATLYDKEAVEGSVEMAEDSLCYRRGKLIIPRDEELIRKIISSFHDTVSAGHPGTENMYMAIHRSYWWPKMCNDIQQYVKACIKCQRAKPDCSKRAAPLNPNPTPAHNWENISINMITGLPTSKGQDAIIVVVDMKSKDYIAVPTTTKLTSEGWVNIFVDKIYAQHGLPKKVFSDRGPQFVSEFIKDIYHRLGIEGNPSTAFHPQTDGQMEHMNQELEVYLRLFINDTHTNWPDLLPLVAFAYKCHVHSSTGYSPFYLTHGYHPFTGVEASELEEGVGTTKDWVEHMHTISQTASKNLERAKLQMKEYYDRKRTDPKSYEPGDMVWVDGRNINMGNPTKKLDSKRYGPYKVMKKVGHGTYELDLPADMRGIYPVFNEVLLLPYTLPAFPNQNHNKRTESNDTRRPLQILESREVTQTKLCTHL
;
A
#
# COMPACT_ATOMS: atom_id res chain seq x y z
N MET A 1 32.69 17.99 9.25
CA MET A 1 31.68 17.08 9.83
C MET A 1 30.39 17.90 9.94
N HIS A 2 29.39 17.62 9.10
CA HIS A 2 28.29 18.57 8.90
C HIS A 2 27.21 18.42 9.97
N ILE A 3 27.14 19.43 10.83
CA ILE A 3 26.03 19.69 11.76
C ILE A 3 25.22 20.86 11.19
N PRO A 4 23.88 20.72 11.07
CA PRO A 4 22.98 21.86 11.09
C PRO A 4 22.87 22.43 12.51
N GLY A 5 23.11 23.74 12.65
CA GLY A 5 23.68 24.32 13.87
C GLY A 5 22.77 24.94 14.93
N LYS A 6 21.43 24.96 14.81
CA LYS A 6 20.67 25.93 15.64
C LYS A 6 20.42 25.59 17.12
N ILE A 7 20.64 24.36 17.60
CA ILE A 7 20.44 24.04 19.04
C ILE A 7 21.47 23.01 19.56
N ASN A 8 22.66 22.97 18.97
CA ASN A 8 23.72 22.14 19.53
C ASN A 8 24.41 22.83 20.72
N GLY A 9 23.65 23.04 21.80
CA GLY A 9 24.17 23.61 23.07
C GLY A 9 24.58 22.54 24.10
N ARG A 10 24.32 21.25 23.83
CA ARG A 10 24.59 20.15 24.78
C ARG A 10 25.61 19.12 24.30
N ALA A 11 26.24 19.33 23.14
CA ALA A 11 27.47 18.60 22.81
C ALA A 11 28.70 19.12 23.58
N ASP A 12 28.57 20.20 24.37
CA ASP A 12 29.65 20.81 25.15
C ASP A 12 29.41 20.73 26.67
N GLY A 13 29.01 19.55 27.16
CA GLY A 13 28.65 19.34 28.57
C GLY A 13 29.24 18.08 29.23
N LEU A 14 30.22 17.42 28.61
CA LEU A 14 30.84 16.20 29.18
C LEU A 14 32.33 16.38 29.52
N SER A 15 32.81 17.62 29.56
CA SER A 15 34.23 17.92 29.79
C SER A 15 34.42 19.07 30.78
N ARG A 16 33.75 19.05 31.94
CA ARG A 16 34.15 19.91 33.08
C ARG A 16 34.02 19.14 34.40
N GLN A 17 35.17 18.68 34.89
CA GLN A 17 35.39 18.55 36.33
C GLN A 17 35.18 19.93 36.97
N GLY A 18 34.47 19.95 38.08
CA GLY A 18 34.34 21.11 38.97
C GLY A 18 33.96 20.59 40.35
N GLY A 19 34.96 20.29 41.17
CA GLY A 19 34.75 19.92 42.56
C GLY A 19 34.38 21.13 43.41
N HIS A 20 33.39 20.95 44.29
CA HIS A 20 33.50 21.27 45.72
C HIS A 20 32.30 20.70 46.49
N ASN A 21 32.58 19.75 47.39
CA ASN A 21 32.28 19.72 48.84
C ASN A 21 31.07 20.56 49.33
N ASP A 22 30.16 20.11 50.20
CA ASP A 22 30.28 19.25 51.38
C ASP A 22 28.93 18.60 51.76
N ASP A 23 29.04 17.48 52.48
CA ASP A 23 28.14 16.98 53.55
C ASP A 23 26.62 16.83 53.31
N ASN A 24 26.20 15.63 52.87
CA ASN A 24 25.37 14.76 53.71
C ASN A 24 25.08 13.39 53.07
N LYS A 25 25.00 12.38 53.94
CA LYS A 25 24.68 10.99 53.65
C LYS A 25 23.33 10.83 52.91
N SER A 26 23.25 9.72 52.17
CA SER A 26 22.04 9.00 51.66
C SER A 26 21.71 9.16 50.17
N HIS A 27 21.86 8.03 49.46
CA HIS A 27 21.14 7.51 48.30
C HIS A 27 22.08 6.95 47.21
N LEU A 28 22.56 5.72 47.45
CA LEU A 28 22.94 4.77 46.41
C LEU A 28 21.75 3.86 46.05
N GLU A 29 20.53 4.39 46.02
CA GLU A 29 19.36 3.68 45.48
C GLU A 29 19.16 4.12 44.03
N GLY A 30 19.53 3.27 43.08
CA GLY A 30 19.26 3.55 41.67
C GLY A 30 20.23 2.94 40.66
N GLN A 31 21.30 2.24 41.08
CA GLN A 31 21.95 1.34 40.15
C GLN A 31 21.06 0.10 39.98
N THR A 32 20.55 -0.09 38.76
CA THR A 32 19.74 -1.23 38.37
C THR A 32 20.57 -2.51 38.48
N ILE A 33 20.67 -3.07 39.69
CA ILE A 33 21.07 -4.45 39.91
C ILE A 33 19.96 -5.30 39.29
N LEU A 34 20.31 -6.17 38.35
CA LEU A 34 19.38 -7.11 37.73
C LEU A 34 18.59 -7.82 38.85
N LYS A 35 17.26 -7.68 38.82
CA LYS A 35 16.41 -8.11 39.93
C LYS A 35 16.53 -9.62 40.17
N ASP A 36 16.68 -10.02 41.44
CA ASP A 36 17.00 -11.40 41.87
C ASP A 36 16.06 -12.49 41.32
N TYR A 37 14.79 -12.17 41.01
CA TYR A 37 13.85 -13.13 40.43
C TYR A 37 14.23 -13.58 39.00
N LEU A 38 15.12 -12.85 38.31
CA LEU A 38 15.68 -13.26 37.01
C LEU A 38 16.69 -14.40 37.13
N PHE A 39 17.21 -14.68 38.34
CA PHE A 39 18.28 -15.65 38.59
C PHE A 39 17.83 -16.90 39.37
N THR A 40 16.53 -17.10 39.59
CA THR A 40 16.05 -18.36 40.19
C THR A 40 16.29 -19.53 39.23
N LYS A 41 16.61 -20.72 39.75
CA LYS A 41 16.80 -21.94 38.94
C LYS A 41 15.61 -22.20 38.00
N ASP A 42 14.40 -21.94 38.49
CA ASP A 42 13.15 -22.06 37.75
C ASP A 42 13.04 -21.02 36.61
N SER A 43 13.53 -19.79 36.81
CA SER A 43 13.67 -18.80 35.73
C SER A 43 14.67 -19.27 34.66
N THR A 44 15.80 -19.86 35.03
CA THR A 44 16.78 -20.37 34.05
C THR A 44 16.28 -21.59 33.27
N GLU A 45 15.47 -22.47 33.89
CA GLU A 45 14.79 -23.57 33.21
C GLU A 45 13.61 -23.10 32.36
N ARG A 46 12.87 -22.07 32.80
CA ARG A 46 11.85 -21.40 31.98
C ARG A 46 12.45 -20.64 30.80
N LEU A 47 13.59 -19.98 30.95
CA LEU A 47 14.32 -19.35 29.85
C LEU A 47 14.88 -20.43 28.89
N ARG A 48 15.45 -21.51 29.43
CA ARG A 48 15.91 -22.66 28.63
C ARG A 48 14.77 -23.39 27.92
N SER A 49 13.58 -23.52 28.51
CA SER A 49 12.45 -24.15 27.85
C SER A 49 11.75 -23.17 26.90
N SER A 50 11.55 -21.90 27.27
CA SER A 50 10.81 -20.93 26.44
C SER A 50 11.59 -20.42 25.22
N PHE A 51 12.93 -20.34 25.26
CA PHE A 51 13.72 -19.91 24.09
C PHE A 51 14.10 -21.05 23.14
N TYR A 52 14.11 -22.31 23.63
CA TYR A 52 14.74 -23.43 22.93
C TYR A 52 13.81 -24.62 22.63
N THR A 53 12.48 -24.50 22.80
CA THR A 53 11.51 -25.60 22.63
C THR A 53 11.07 -25.91 21.19
N LEU A 54 11.51 -25.16 20.18
CA LEU A 54 11.27 -25.55 18.78
C LEU A 54 12.43 -26.41 18.25
N THR A 55 12.27 -27.73 18.29
CA THR A 55 12.67 -28.82 17.34
C THR A 55 13.89 -28.70 16.38
N HIS A 56 14.74 -27.69 16.46
CA HIS A 56 15.80 -27.39 15.49
C HIS A 56 17.15 -27.11 16.16
N ARG A 57 17.41 -27.73 17.32
CA ARG A 57 18.72 -27.61 17.98
C ARG A 57 19.70 -28.57 17.32
N ILE A 58 20.74 -28.01 16.70
CA ILE A 58 21.97 -28.73 16.37
C ILE A 58 23.10 -28.10 17.17
N THR A 59 23.83 -28.91 17.91
CA THR A 59 24.99 -28.48 18.71
C THR A 59 26.26 -28.55 17.87
N ASN A 60 27.26 -27.73 18.20
CA ASN A 60 28.57 -27.81 17.55
C ASN A 60 29.18 -29.22 17.65
N LYS A 61 28.88 -29.96 18.72
CA LYS A 61 29.30 -31.36 18.90
C LYS A 61 28.66 -32.28 17.87
N GLU A 62 27.34 -32.20 17.69
CA GLU A 62 26.60 -32.99 16.69
C GLU A 62 27.02 -32.63 15.25
N VAL A 63 27.27 -31.34 14.98
CA VAL A 63 27.81 -30.93 13.67
C VAL A 63 29.17 -31.58 13.45
N LYS A 64 30.10 -31.47 14.42
CA LYS A 64 31.44 -32.07 14.31
C LYS A 64 31.38 -33.59 14.13
N GLU A 65 30.54 -34.29 14.90
CA GLU A 65 30.37 -35.75 14.78
C GLU A 65 29.86 -36.15 13.40
N ARG A 66 28.88 -35.41 12.85
CA ARG A 66 28.35 -35.68 11.52
C ARG A 66 29.35 -35.38 10.40
N VAL A 67 30.13 -34.30 10.52
CA VAL A 67 31.20 -33.99 9.56
C VAL A 67 32.30 -35.07 9.57
N LYS A 68 32.60 -35.68 10.72
CA LYS A 68 33.55 -36.80 10.80
C LYS A 68 33.09 -38.04 10.04
N VAL A 69 31.79 -38.32 10.07
CA VAL A 69 31.18 -39.45 9.36
C VAL A 69 31.16 -39.20 7.85
N GLU A 70 30.87 -37.96 7.44
CA GLU A 70 30.74 -37.54 6.03
C GLU A 70 32.08 -37.13 5.39
N ALA A 71 33.21 -37.58 5.95
CA ALA A 71 34.56 -37.22 5.49
C ALA A 71 34.85 -37.63 4.02
N THR A 72 34.03 -38.49 3.43
CA THR A 72 34.10 -38.93 2.02
C THR A 72 33.44 -37.94 1.04
N LEU A 73 32.62 -36.99 1.51
CA LEU A 73 31.98 -35.96 0.68
C LEU A 73 32.85 -34.70 0.51
N TYR A 74 34.08 -34.70 1.03
CA TYR A 74 35.04 -33.63 0.80
C TYR A 74 35.52 -33.66 -0.65
N ASP A 75 34.99 -32.75 -1.47
CA ASP A 75 35.62 -32.39 -2.74
C ASP A 75 36.88 -31.58 -2.43
N LYS A 76 38.01 -32.28 -2.32
CA LYS A 76 39.32 -31.69 -1.97
C LYS A 76 39.84 -30.74 -3.07
N GLU A 77 39.35 -30.86 -4.29
CA GLU A 77 39.76 -30.03 -5.44
C GLU A 77 38.98 -28.70 -5.49
N ALA A 78 37.75 -28.64 -4.95
CA ALA A 78 36.91 -27.44 -4.97
C ALA A 78 37.21 -26.38 -3.88
N VAL A 79 38.13 -26.66 -2.95
CA VAL A 79 38.44 -25.76 -1.83
C VAL A 79 39.74 -24.98 -2.09
N GLU A 80 39.67 -23.96 -2.94
CA GLU A 80 40.78 -23.01 -3.11
C GLU A 80 41.01 -22.19 -1.82
N GLY A 81 42.16 -22.41 -1.19
CA GLY A 81 42.67 -21.66 -0.04
C GLY A 81 43.27 -22.58 1.02
N SER A 82 44.10 -22.02 1.91
CA SER A 82 44.77 -22.73 3.00
C SER A 82 43.77 -23.46 3.90
N VAL A 83 43.57 -24.75 3.64
CA VAL A 83 42.81 -25.68 4.48
C VAL A 83 43.76 -26.16 5.58
N GLU A 84 43.39 -25.89 6.82
CA GLU A 84 44.10 -26.41 7.98
C GLU A 84 43.37 -27.67 8.46
N MET A 85 44.07 -28.80 8.45
CA MET A 85 43.61 -30.03 9.10
C MET A 85 43.99 -29.97 10.57
N ALA A 86 42.99 -29.98 11.45
CA ALA A 86 43.22 -29.98 12.89
C ALA A 86 43.34 -31.40 13.45
N GLU A 87 43.85 -31.53 14.68
CA GLU A 87 44.01 -32.80 15.40
C GLU A 87 42.70 -33.60 15.55
N ASP A 88 41.55 -32.94 15.43
CA ASP A 88 40.21 -33.56 15.47
C ASP A 88 39.77 -34.23 14.16
N SER A 89 40.66 -34.33 13.15
CA SER A 89 40.41 -34.87 11.81
C SER A 89 39.35 -34.09 11.01
N LEU A 90 39.13 -32.81 11.35
CA LEU A 90 38.21 -31.91 10.66
C LEU A 90 38.98 -30.86 9.86
N CYS A 91 38.35 -30.38 8.78
CA CYS A 91 38.90 -29.35 7.91
C CYS A 91 38.39 -27.96 8.30
N TYR A 92 39.31 -26.99 8.43
CA TYR A 92 38.97 -25.60 8.71
C TYR A 92 39.50 -24.67 7.62
N ARG A 93 38.72 -23.63 7.32
CA ARG A 93 39.12 -22.52 6.44
C ARG A 93 39.09 -21.22 7.24
N ARG A 94 40.27 -20.63 7.50
CA ARG A 94 40.41 -19.39 8.30
C ARG A 94 39.66 -19.49 9.65
N GLY A 95 39.87 -20.59 10.38
CA GLY A 95 39.26 -20.85 11.68
C GLY A 95 37.78 -21.27 11.65
N LYS A 96 37.19 -21.54 10.48
CA LYS A 96 35.78 -21.93 10.32
C LYS A 96 35.67 -23.38 9.90
N LEU A 97 34.76 -24.13 10.50
CA LEU A 97 34.55 -25.53 10.16
C LEU A 97 33.98 -25.64 8.75
N ILE A 98 34.65 -26.40 7.89
CA ILE A 98 34.16 -26.68 6.54
C ILE A 98 33.09 -27.77 6.62
N ILE A 99 31.88 -27.43 6.18
CA ILE A 99 30.75 -28.36 6.14
C ILE A 99 30.73 -29.05 4.77
N PRO A 100 30.75 -30.39 4.70
CA PRO A 100 30.56 -31.15 3.46
C PRO A 100 29.21 -30.83 2.83
N ARG A 101 29.02 -31.15 1.54
CA ARG A 101 27.75 -30.92 0.83
C ARG A 101 26.67 -31.95 1.20
N ASP A 102 26.41 -32.10 2.50
CA ASP A 102 25.24 -32.79 3.05
C ASP A 102 24.10 -31.78 3.17
N GLU A 103 23.10 -31.90 2.30
CA GLU A 103 21.92 -31.03 2.31
C GLU A 103 21.14 -31.10 3.62
N GLU A 104 21.12 -32.25 4.30
CA GLU A 104 20.43 -32.43 5.56
C GLU A 104 21.11 -31.64 6.68
N LEU A 105 22.44 -31.73 6.76
CA LEU A 105 23.25 -31.02 7.74
C LEU A 105 23.23 -29.50 7.49
N ILE A 106 23.43 -29.06 6.25
CA ILE A 106 23.36 -27.65 5.87
C ILE A 106 21.99 -27.07 6.25
N ARG A 107 20.90 -27.77 5.91
CA ARG A 107 19.53 -27.36 6.26
C ARG A 107 19.32 -27.28 7.78
N LYS A 108 19.82 -28.24 8.56
CA LYS A 108 19.73 -28.21 10.03
C LYS A 108 20.43 -26.96 10.59
N ILE A 109 21.65 -26.67 10.13
CA ILE A 109 22.40 -25.47 10.51
C ILE A 109 21.62 -24.21 10.12
N ILE A 110 21.16 -24.08 8.87
CA ILE A 110 20.40 -22.90 8.45
C ILE A 110 19.13 -22.73 9.30
N SER A 111 18.39 -23.82 9.57
CA SER A 111 17.17 -23.78 10.37
C SER A 111 17.40 -23.36 11.83
N SER A 112 18.51 -23.79 12.46
CA SER A 112 18.81 -23.43 13.85
C SER A 112 19.11 -21.94 14.02
N PHE A 113 19.68 -21.31 12.98
CA PHE A 113 19.96 -19.87 12.91
C PHE A 113 18.80 -19.04 12.35
N HIS A 114 17.68 -19.66 11.95
CA HIS A 114 16.53 -18.95 11.38
C HIS A 114 15.23 -19.12 12.17
N ASP A 115 14.85 -20.36 12.49
CA ASP A 115 13.48 -20.70 12.93
C ASP A 115 13.28 -20.64 14.44
N THR A 116 14.37 -20.47 15.22
CA THR A 116 14.29 -20.37 16.68
C THR A 116 13.77 -19.00 17.10
N VAL A 117 13.03 -18.98 18.21
CA VAL A 117 12.51 -17.72 18.80
C VAL A 117 13.64 -16.74 19.08
N SER A 118 14.78 -17.24 19.57
CA SER A 118 15.98 -16.44 19.83
C SER A 118 16.69 -15.93 18.57
N ALA A 119 16.61 -16.66 17.44
CA ALA A 119 17.18 -16.18 16.19
C ALA A 119 16.32 -15.08 15.55
N GLY A 120 14.99 -15.16 15.70
CA GLY A 120 14.08 -14.11 15.27
C GLY A 120 13.93 -13.96 13.75
N HIS A 121 14.06 -15.06 12.99
CA HIS A 121 13.91 -15.05 11.53
C HIS A 121 14.72 -13.94 10.82
N PRO A 122 16.06 -13.89 10.97
CA PRO A 122 16.88 -12.83 10.41
C PRO A 122 16.87 -12.83 8.87
N GLY A 123 17.22 -11.69 8.26
CA GLY A 123 17.43 -11.58 6.81
C GLY A 123 18.70 -12.31 6.34
N THR A 124 18.84 -12.47 5.02
CA THR A 124 19.94 -13.21 4.39
C THR A 124 21.34 -12.77 4.84
N GLU A 125 21.58 -11.46 4.90
CA GLU A 125 22.89 -10.90 5.28
C GLU A 125 23.25 -11.20 6.74
N ASN A 126 22.30 -10.96 7.66
CA ASN A 126 22.49 -11.27 9.07
C ASN A 126 22.68 -12.78 9.31
N MET A 127 21.94 -13.63 8.58
CA MET A 127 22.15 -15.07 8.62
C MET A 127 23.53 -15.46 8.14
N TYR A 128 23.99 -14.92 7.02
CA TYR A 128 25.32 -15.16 6.50
C TYR A 128 26.38 -14.75 7.54
N MET A 129 26.29 -13.55 8.10
CA MET A 129 27.22 -13.08 9.13
C MET A 129 27.21 -13.93 10.40
N ALA A 130 26.06 -14.46 10.81
CA ALA A 130 25.95 -15.31 12.00
C ALA A 130 26.57 -16.69 11.78
N ILE A 131 26.23 -17.35 10.67
CA ILE A 131 26.69 -18.72 10.39
C ILE A 131 28.18 -18.72 9.98
N HIS A 132 28.62 -17.72 9.21
CA HIS A 132 29.99 -17.62 8.70
C HIS A 132 31.05 -17.39 9.79
N ARG A 133 30.64 -17.11 11.03
CA ARG A 133 31.55 -17.05 12.19
C ARG A 133 32.09 -18.41 12.57
N SER A 134 31.30 -19.47 12.34
CA SER A 134 31.62 -20.83 12.82
C SER A 134 31.72 -21.85 11.70
N TYR A 135 31.03 -21.63 10.59
CA TYR A 135 30.89 -22.60 9.50
C TYR A 135 31.17 -21.98 8.13
N TRP A 136 31.60 -22.81 7.19
CA TRP A 136 31.74 -22.44 5.79
C TRP A 136 31.44 -23.62 4.86
N TRP A 137 30.77 -23.37 3.74
CA TRP A 137 30.61 -24.33 2.65
C TRP A 137 30.43 -23.62 1.29
N PRO A 138 30.69 -24.31 0.16
CA PRO A 138 30.47 -23.74 -1.17
C PRO A 138 29.00 -23.34 -1.39
N LYS A 139 28.77 -22.18 -2.01
CA LYS A 139 27.44 -21.62 -2.30
C LYS A 139 26.54 -21.33 -1.08
N MET A 140 27.13 -21.23 0.12
CA MET A 140 26.43 -20.88 1.36
C MET A 140 25.49 -19.68 1.27
N CYS A 141 25.89 -18.61 0.59
CA CYS A 141 25.02 -17.45 0.37
C CYS A 141 23.73 -17.81 -0.36
N ASN A 142 23.82 -18.67 -1.38
CA ASN A 142 22.68 -19.12 -2.18
C ASN A 142 21.74 -19.98 -1.33
N ASP A 143 22.27 -20.94 -0.57
CA ASP A 143 21.45 -21.81 0.27
C ASP A 143 20.70 -21.02 1.35
N ILE A 144 21.39 -20.06 1.99
CA ILE A 144 20.77 -19.15 2.98
C ILE A 144 19.69 -18.30 2.31
N GLN A 145 19.98 -17.72 1.14
CA GLN A 145 19.01 -16.90 0.41
C GLN A 145 17.77 -17.70 0.03
N GLN A 146 17.95 -18.92 -0.51
CA GLN A 146 16.86 -19.81 -0.87
C GLN A 146 16.00 -20.17 0.34
N TYR A 147 16.64 -20.46 1.48
CA TYR A 147 15.94 -20.78 2.73
C TYR A 147 15.10 -19.61 3.24
N VAL A 148 15.70 -18.42 3.36
CA VAL A 148 15.00 -17.21 3.86
C VAL A 148 13.86 -16.82 2.93
N LYS A 149 14.07 -16.90 1.60
CA LYS A 149 13.05 -16.56 0.59
C LYS A 149 11.86 -17.52 0.64
N ALA A 150 12.10 -18.81 0.85
CA ALA A 150 11.07 -19.84 0.91
C ALA A 150 10.33 -19.90 2.27
N CYS A 151 10.84 -19.24 3.32
CA CYS A 151 10.21 -19.25 4.65
C CYS A 151 8.83 -18.58 4.65
N ILE A 152 7.76 -19.36 4.87
CA ILE A 152 6.37 -18.88 4.88
C ILE A 152 6.14 -17.80 5.95
N LYS A 153 6.70 -17.98 7.17
CA LYS A 153 6.56 -17.00 8.26
C LYS A 153 7.17 -15.64 7.87
N CYS A 154 8.35 -15.65 7.24
CA CYS A 154 8.99 -14.45 6.72
C CYS A 154 8.16 -13.81 5.60
N GLN A 155 7.70 -14.60 4.64
CA GLN A 155 6.87 -14.11 3.54
C GLN A 155 5.59 -13.43 4.04
N ARG A 156 4.95 -13.95 5.11
CA ARG A 156 3.71 -13.39 5.69
C ARG A 156 3.93 -12.14 6.55
N ALA A 157 4.97 -12.14 7.38
CA ALA A 157 5.15 -11.13 8.42
C ALA A 157 5.98 -9.92 7.97
N LYS A 158 6.99 -10.12 7.12
CA LYS A 158 7.91 -9.04 6.74
C LYS A 158 7.28 -8.10 5.70
N PRO A 159 7.49 -6.78 5.83
CA PRO A 159 7.04 -5.83 4.81
C PRO A 159 7.72 -6.14 3.48
N ASP A 160 7.01 -5.95 2.37
CA ASP A 160 7.67 -5.91 1.07
C ASP A 160 8.33 -4.55 0.88
N CYS A 161 9.64 -4.54 0.71
CA CYS A 161 10.42 -3.36 0.38
C CYS A 161 10.69 -3.26 -1.14
N SER A 162 10.18 -4.18 -1.95
CA SER A 162 10.30 -4.10 -3.40
C SER A 162 9.55 -2.88 -3.96
N LYS A 163 10.11 -2.24 -4.99
CA LYS A 163 9.40 -1.17 -5.71
C LYS A 163 8.15 -1.79 -6.34
N ARG A 164 6.99 -1.15 -6.16
CA ARG A 164 5.72 -1.69 -6.66
C ARG A 164 5.81 -1.83 -8.17
N ALA A 165 5.45 -3.01 -8.66
CA ALA A 165 5.52 -3.41 -10.04
C ALA A 165 4.11 -3.41 -10.62
N ALA A 166 3.61 -2.24 -10.98
CA ALA A 166 2.40 -2.14 -11.80
C ALA A 166 2.49 -0.87 -12.61
N PRO A 167 2.50 -0.95 -13.95
CA PRO A 167 2.41 0.22 -14.80
C PRO A 167 1.06 0.90 -14.63
N LEU A 168 1.02 2.21 -14.85
CA LEU A 168 -0.25 2.92 -14.90
C LEU A 168 -0.98 2.56 -16.21
N ASN A 169 -2.20 2.04 -16.09
CA ASN A 169 -3.07 1.78 -17.24
C ASN A 169 -4.14 2.87 -17.31
N PRO A 170 -3.95 3.92 -18.13
CA PRO A 170 -4.92 5.00 -18.22
C PRO A 170 -6.21 4.58 -18.90
N ASN A 171 -7.33 5.03 -18.32
CA ASN A 171 -8.65 4.85 -18.92
C ASN A 171 -8.69 5.48 -20.33
N PRO A 172 -9.41 4.87 -21.28
CA PRO A 172 -9.58 5.47 -22.60
C PRO A 172 -10.20 6.87 -22.48
N THR A 173 -9.79 7.78 -23.36
CA THR A 173 -10.41 9.10 -23.44
C THR A 173 -11.83 8.95 -24.00
N PRO A 174 -12.86 9.47 -23.32
CA PRO A 174 -14.23 9.39 -23.82
C PRO A 174 -14.38 10.20 -25.13
N ALA A 175 -15.29 9.79 -26.00
CA ALA A 175 -15.52 10.47 -27.27
C ALA A 175 -16.39 11.73 -27.08
N HIS A 176 -17.31 11.72 -26.12
CA HIS A 176 -18.25 12.80 -25.85
C HIS A 176 -18.14 13.27 -24.40
N ASN A 177 -18.49 14.53 -24.16
CA ASN A 177 -18.60 15.04 -22.79
C ASN A 177 -19.71 14.27 -22.06
N TRP A 178 -19.53 14.03 -20.77
CA TRP A 178 -20.47 13.30 -19.91
C TRP A 178 -20.71 11.83 -20.29
N GLU A 179 -19.95 11.28 -21.25
CA GLU A 179 -20.03 9.87 -21.63
C GLU A 179 -19.48 8.95 -20.52
N ASN A 180 -18.40 9.38 -19.87
CA ASN A 180 -17.78 8.67 -18.75
C ASN A 180 -17.65 9.64 -17.57
N ILE A 181 -18.23 9.27 -16.42
CA ILE A 181 -18.19 10.09 -15.21
C ILE A 181 -17.46 9.39 -14.06
N SER A 182 -16.78 10.19 -13.23
CA SER A 182 -16.17 9.75 -11.98
C SER A 182 -16.91 10.35 -10.81
N ILE A 183 -17.18 9.54 -9.78
CA ILE A 183 -17.93 9.93 -8.58
C ILE A 183 -17.07 9.66 -7.36
N ASN A 184 -17.09 10.61 -6.42
CA ASN A 184 -16.48 10.46 -5.11
C ASN A 184 -17.36 11.12 -4.03
N MET A 185 -17.21 10.68 -2.79
CA MET A 185 -17.88 11.28 -1.64
C MET A 185 -16.87 11.83 -0.65
N ILE A 186 -16.94 13.15 -0.40
CA ILE A 186 -16.17 13.80 0.66
C ILE A 186 -17.00 13.71 1.96
N THR A 187 -16.40 13.20 3.03
CA THR A 187 -17.07 12.96 4.32
C THR A 187 -16.29 13.61 5.46
N GLY A 188 -16.93 13.77 6.63
CA GLY A 188 -16.27 14.37 7.81
C GLY A 188 -16.31 15.90 7.83
N LEU A 189 -17.24 16.50 7.06
CA LEU A 189 -17.50 17.93 7.09
C LEU A 189 -18.37 18.28 8.31
N PRO A 190 -18.25 19.51 8.84
CA PRO A 190 -19.13 19.98 9.91
C PRO A 190 -20.59 19.94 9.45
N THR A 191 -21.48 19.50 10.33
CA THR A 191 -22.90 19.42 10.01
C THR A 191 -23.48 20.82 9.77
N SER A 192 -24.05 21.05 8.59
CA SER A 192 -24.77 22.27 8.25
C SER A 192 -26.01 21.97 7.43
N LYS A 193 -27.14 22.61 7.75
CA LYS A 193 -28.45 22.41 7.09
C LYS A 193 -28.85 20.92 6.98
N GLY A 194 -28.44 20.11 7.96
CA GLY A 194 -28.68 18.66 7.98
C GLY A 194 -27.76 17.84 7.06
N GLN A 195 -26.71 18.44 6.49
CA GLN A 195 -25.74 17.85 5.58
C GLN A 195 -24.35 17.78 6.23
N ASP A 196 -23.60 16.71 5.98
CA ASP A 196 -22.26 16.44 6.57
C ASP A 196 -21.29 15.81 5.55
N ALA A 197 -21.68 15.75 4.28
CA ALA A 197 -20.89 15.19 3.20
C ALA A 197 -21.17 15.90 1.86
N ILE A 198 -20.28 15.72 0.88
CA ILE A 198 -20.43 16.23 -0.49
C ILE A 198 -20.27 15.06 -1.45
N ILE A 199 -21.18 14.91 -2.41
CA ILE A 199 -20.92 14.12 -3.61
C ILE A 199 -20.29 15.01 -4.66
N VAL A 200 -19.17 14.54 -5.19
CA VAL A 200 -18.46 15.15 -6.29
C VAL A 200 -18.60 14.25 -7.52
N VAL A 201 -19.03 14.84 -8.63
CA VAL A 201 -19.15 14.16 -9.94
C VAL A 201 -18.34 14.93 -10.96
N VAL A 202 -17.55 14.21 -11.74
CA VAL A 202 -16.61 14.79 -12.70
C VAL A 202 -16.78 14.13 -14.06
N ASP A 203 -16.94 14.93 -15.11
CA ASP A 203 -16.82 14.44 -16.48
C ASP A 203 -15.35 14.14 -16.80
N MET A 204 -15.07 12.91 -17.21
CA MET A 204 -13.70 12.49 -17.50
C MET A 204 -13.11 13.17 -18.74
N LYS A 205 -13.96 13.70 -19.64
CA LYS A 205 -13.53 14.38 -20.88
C LYS A 205 -13.35 15.89 -20.70
N SER A 206 -14.42 16.64 -20.44
CA SER A 206 -14.37 18.11 -20.32
C SER A 206 -13.76 18.58 -19.00
N LYS A 207 -13.66 17.68 -18.01
CA LYS A 207 -13.34 18.01 -16.60
C LYS A 207 -14.39 18.89 -15.94
N ASP A 208 -15.61 18.91 -16.49
CA ASP A 208 -16.73 19.58 -15.84
C ASP A 208 -17.07 18.90 -14.51
N TYR A 209 -17.61 19.70 -13.60
CA TYR A 209 -17.58 19.44 -12.16
C TYR A 209 -18.93 19.75 -11.53
N ILE A 210 -19.44 18.81 -10.72
CA ILE A 210 -20.65 19.01 -9.91
C ILE A 210 -20.32 18.65 -8.47
N ALA A 211 -20.60 19.56 -7.54
CA ALA A 211 -20.59 19.30 -6.11
C ALA A 211 -22.01 19.43 -5.54
N VAL A 212 -22.49 18.36 -4.91
CA VAL A 212 -23.83 18.28 -4.33
C VAL A 212 -23.70 18.02 -2.83
N PRO A 213 -24.28 18.86 -1.97
CA PRO A 213 -24.23 18.60 -0.53
C PRO A 213 -25.20 17.46 -0.19
N THR A 214 -24.80 16.59 0.73
CA THR A 214 -25.52 15.37 1.10
C THR A 214 -25.20 14.96 2.54
N THR A 215 -25.59 13.74 2.91
CA THR A 215 -25.27 13.14 4.21
C THR A 215 -24.40 11.89 4.05
N THR A 216 -23.56 11.60 5.04
CA THR A 216 -22.81 10.34 5.19
C THR A 216 -23.71 9.10 5.21
N LYS A 217 -25.01 9.28 5.52
CA LYS A 217 -26.04 8.25 5.54
C LYS A 217 -26.82 8.13 4.22
N LEU A 218 -26.32 8.73 3.14
CA LEU A 218 -26.99 8.68 1.84
C LEU A 218 -27.31 7.25 1.42
N THR A 219 -28.58 6.98 1.13
CA THR A 219 -29.04 5.70 0.61
C THR A 219 -28.81 5.60 -0.89
N SER A 220 -28.82 4.39 -1.44
CA SER A 220 -28.77 4.20 -2.90
C SER A 220 -29.93 4.89 -3.62
N GLU A 221 -31.13 4.92 -3.04
CA GLU A 221 -32.27 5.69 -3.59
C GLU A 221 -31.98 7.19 -3.60
N GLY A 222 -31.42 7.72 -2.51
CA GLY A 222 -30.99 9.12 -2.46
C GLY A 222 -29.94 9.45 -3.51
N TRP A 223 -28.99 8.54 -3.75
CA TRP A 223 -28.02 8.67 -4.84
C TRP A 223 -28.70 8.71 -6.21
N VAL A 224 -29.67 7.82 -6.48
CA VAL A 224 -30.40 7.82 -7.76
C VAL A 224 -31.14 9.13 -7.98
N ASN A 225 -31.76 9.70 -6.95
CA ASN A 225 -32.42 11.00 -7.06
C ASN A 225 -31.43 12.11 -7.43
N ILE A 226 -30.25 12.14 -6.80
CA ILE A 226 -29.17 13.09 -7.14
C ILE A 226 -28.69 12.86 -8.57
N PHE A 227 -28.48 11.60 -8.97
CA PHE A 227 -28.04 11.23 -10.31
C PHE A 227 -29.04 11.70 -11.38
N VAL A 228 -30.33 11.50 -11.15
CA VAL A 228 -31.38 11.92 -12.09
C VAL A 228 -31.43 13.45 -12.20
N ASP A 229 -31.48 14.14 -11.06
CA ASP A 229 -31.64 15.60 -11.00
C ASP A 229 -30.40 16.37 -11.51
N LYS A 230 -29.21 15.93 -11.11
CA LYS A 230 -27.97 16.68 -11.36
C LYS A 230 -27.19 16.23 -12.58
N ILE A 231 -27.38 14.99 -13.04
CA ILE A 231 -26.61 14.44 -14.17
C ILE A 231 -27.54 14.17 -15.34
N TYR A 232 -28.48 13.25 -15.19
CA TYR A 232 -29.32 12.81 -16.31
C TYR A 232 -30.12 13.96 -16.92
N ALA A 233 -30.81 14.74 -16.09
CA ALA A 233 -31.65 15.85 -16.55
C ALA A 233 -30.87 16.96 -17.27
N GLN A 234 -29.56 17.13 -16.98
CA GLN A 234 -28.75 18.23 -17.50
C GLN A 234 -27.83 17.80 -18.66
N HIS A 235 -27.35 16.57 -18.62
CA HIS A 235 -26.25 16.10 -19.49
C HIS A 235 -26.57 14.82 -20.25
N GLY A 236 -27.70 14.18 -19.96
CA GLY A 236 -28.05 12.87 -20.51
C GLY A 236 -27.43 11.71 -19.72
N LEU A 237 -27.67 10.48 -20.20
CA LEU A 237 -27.17 9.29 -19.53
C LEU A 237 -25.69 9.04 -19.87
N PRO A 238 -24.82 8.86 -18.86
CA PRO A 238 -23.45 8.41 -19.10
C PRO A 238 -23.46 6.95 -19.55
N LYS A 239 -22.46 6.56 -20.34
CA LYS A 239 -22.24 5.16 -20.69
C LYS A 239 -21.45 4.42 -19.62
N LYS A 240 -20.51 5.09 -18.94
CA LYS A 240 -19.68 4.49 -17.89
C LYS A 240 -19.64 5.34 -16.64
N VAL A 241 -19.77 4.69 -15.49
CA VAL A 241 -19.73 5.32 -14.18
C VAL A 241 -18.62 4.68 -13.35
N PHE A 242 -17.67 5.49 -12.91
CA PHE A 242 -16.58 5.09 -12.02
C PHE A 242 -16.87 5.64 -10.63
N SER A 243 -17.05 4.78 -9.63
CA SER A 243 -17.19 5.18 -8.23
C SER A 243 -16.23 4.41 -7.33
N ASP A 244 -16.03 4.91 -6.13
CA ASP A 244 -15.46 4.10 -5.05
C ASP A 244 -16.43 2.97 -4.62
N ARG A 245 -15.99 2.15 -3.66
CA ARG A 245 -16.77 1.01 -3.13
C ARG A 245 -17.77 1.41 -2.05
N GLY A 246 -18.21 2.67 -2.00
CA GLY A 246 -19.24 3.11 -1.09
C GLY A 246 -20.51 2.26 -1.24
N PRO A 247 -21.12 1.76 -0.16
CA PRO A 247 -22.32 0.91 -0.22
C PRO A 247 -23.47 1.57 -0.99
N GLN A 248 -23.54 2.91 -0.98
CA GLN A 248 -24.50 3.71 -1.72
C GLN A 248 -24.38 3.60 -3.24
N PHE A 249 -23.19 3.29 -3.78
CA PHE A 249 -22.90 3.22 -5.22
C PHE A 249 -22.80 1.78 -5.78
N VAL A 250 -22.74 0.76 -4.92
CA VAL A 250 -22.49 -0.64 -5.33
C VAL A 250 -23.61 -1.62 -4.92
N SER A 251 -24.72 -1.11 -4.38
CA SER A 251 -25.87 -1.96 -4.00
C SER A 251 -26.48 -2.68 -5.22
N GLU A 252 -27.17 -3.79 -4.97
CA GLU A 252 -27.90 -4.54 -6.01
C GLU A 252 -28.92 -3.63 -6.74
N PHE A 253 -29.58 -2.77 -5.98
CA PHE A 253 -30.49 -1.75 -6.52
C PHE A 253 -29.82 -0.83 -7.55
N ILE A 254 -28.61 -0.33 -7.28
CA ILE A 254 -27.88 0.50 -8.26
C ILE A 254 -27.46 -0.30 -9.48
N LYS A 255 -26.98 -1.54 -9.29
CA LYS A 255 -26.60 -2.42 -10.40
C LYS A 255 -27.79 -2.69 -11.32
N ASP A 256 -28.97 -2.95 -10.76
CA ASP A 256 -30.20 -3.16 -11.51
C ASP A 256 -30.61 -1.92 -12.30
N ILE A 257 -30.51 -0.73 -11.69
CA ILE A 257 -30.79 0.54 -12.37
C ILE A 257 -29.82 0.76 -13.53
N TYR A 258 -28.52 0.61 -13.29
CA TYR A 258 -27.51 0.77 -14.33
C TYR A 258 -27.71 -0.23 -15.46
N HIS A 259 -28.00 -1.49 -15.16
CA HIS A 259 -28.31 -2.49 -16.16
C HIS A 259 -29.54 -2.11 -17.01
N ARG A 260 -30.63 -1.64 -16.37
CA ARG A 260 -31.86 -1.21 -17.07
C ARG A 260 -31.65 0.03 -17.93
N LEU A 261 -30.76 0.93 -17.52
CA LEU A 261 -30.42 2.16 -18.25
C LEU A 261 -29.29 1.95 -19.27
N GLY A 262 -28.72 0.75 -19.38
CA GLY A 262 -27.60 0.46 -20.28
C GLY A 262 -26.28 1.13 -19.87
N ILE A 263 -26.12 1.43 -18.57
CA ILE A 263 -24.94 2.07 -17.99
C ILE A 263 -23.96 0.98 -17.51
N GLU A 264 -22.70 1.08 -17.89
CA GLU A 264 -21.62 0.27 -17.31
C GLU A 264 -21.16 0.87 -15.99
N GLY A 265 -21.73 0.40 -14.88
CA GLY A 265 -21.35 0.81 -13.53
C GLY A 265 -20.16 0.03 -12.98
N ASN A 266 -19.17 0.75 -12.45
CA ASN A 266 -17.95 0.18 -11.86
C ASN A 266 -17.28 -0.88 -12.75
N PRO A 267 -16.97 -0.55 -14.02
CA PRO A 267 -16.40 -1.48 -14.97
C PRO A 267 -14.99 -1.87 -14.52
N SER A 268 -14.92 -2.97 -13.79
CA SER A 268 -13.72 -3.68 -13.34
C SER A 268 -12.70 -2.86 -12.52
N THR A 269 -12.46 -3.40 -11.32
CA THR A 269 -11.24 -3.35 -10.49
C THR A 269 -11.19 -2.36 -9.33
N ALA A 270 -10.89 -2.94 -8.17
CA ALA A 270 -10.53 -2.24 -6.95
C ALA A 270 -9.29 -1.38 -7.19
N PHE A 271 -9.30 -0.15 -6.69
CA PHE A 271 -8.18 0.79 -6.75
C PHE A 271 -7.74 1.10 -8.18
N HIS A 272 -8.26 2.20 -8.72
CA HIS A 272 -7.74 2.85 -9.92
C HIS A 272 -6.97 4.09 -9.48
N PRO A 273 -5.64 4.01 -9.25
CA PRO A 273 -4.85 5.10 -8.70
C PRO A 273 -4.93 6.41 -9.50
N GLN A 274 -5.34 6.32 -10.77
CA GLN A 274 -5.47 7.47 -11.65
C GLN A 274 -6.80 8.20 -11.47
N THR A 275 -7.91 7.47 -11.36
CA THR A 275 -9.22 8.06 -11.06
C THR A 275 -9.17 8.64 -9.64
N ASP A 276 -8.63 7.87 -8.69
CA ASP A 276 -8.45 8.32 -7.30
C ASP A 276 -7.54 9.56 -7.24
N GLY A 277 -6.41 9.59 -7.95
CA GLY A 277 -5.49 10.72 -7.94
C GLY A 277 -6.05 11.99 -8.59
N GLN A 278 -6.87 11.87 -9.65
CA GLN A 278 -7.55 13.02 -10.25
C GLN A 278 -8.61 13.58 -9.28
N MET A 279 -9.42 12.70 -8.69
CA MET A 279 -10.44 13.10 -7.71
C MET A 279 -9.80 13.70 -6.45
N GLU A 280 -8.68 13.14 -5.97
CA GLU A 280 -7.96 13.64 -4.80
C GLU A 280 -7.50 15.09 -5.00
N HIS A 281 -6.93 15.42 -6.18
CA HIS A 281 -6.51 16.78 -6.47
C HIS A 281 -7.70 17.75 -6.55
N MET A 282 -8.80 17.35 -7.18
CA MET A 282 -10.01 18.17 -7.28
C MET A 282 -10.67 18.40 -5.92
N ASN A 283 -10.71 17.38 -5.07
CA ASN A 283 -11.21 17.51 -3.70
C ASN A 283 -10.35 18.48 -2.89
N GLN A 284 -9.02 18.44 -3.05
CA GLN A 284 -8.11 19.38 -2.39
C GLN A 284 -8.38 20.83 -2.81
N GLU A 285 -8.63 21.09 -4.10
CA GLU A 285 -8.98 22.43 -4.57
C GLU A 285 -10.32 22.91 -3.98
N LEU A 286 -11.34 22.04 -3.95
CA LEU A 286 -12.61 22.36 -3.29
C LEU A 286 -12.40 22.67 -1.80
N GLU A 287 -11.61 21.87 -1.09
CA GLU A 287 -11.33 22.10 0.33
C GLU A 287 -10.58 23.42 0.57
N VAL A 288 -9.62 23.75 -0.30
CA VAL A 288 -8.92 25.05 -0.24
C VAL A 288 -9.92 26.19 -0.44
N TYR A 289 -10.79 26.11 -1.47
CA TYR A 289 -11.82 27.12 -1.69
C TYR A 289 -12.72 27.26 -0.46
N LEU A 290 -13.25 26.15 0.06
CA LEU A 290 -14.10 26.19 1.25
C LEU A 290 -13.36 26.84 2.43
N ARG A 291 -12.10 26.46 2.70
CA ARG A 291 -11.30 27.08 3.78
C ARG A 291 -11.13 28.60 3.64
N LEU A 292 -11.13 29.13 2.42
CA LEU A 292 -10.99 30.57 2.17
C LEU A 292 -12.29 31.36 2.42
N PHE A 293 -13.45 30.76 2.16
CA PHE A 293 -14.74 31.47 2.16
C PHE A 293 -15.74 30.98 3.21
N ILE A 294 -15.36 29.98 4.01
CA ILE A 294 -16.16 29.49 5.11
C ILE A 294 -16.25 30.54 6.23
N ASN A 295 -17.41 30.64 6.86
CA ASN A 295 -17.61 31.52 8.01
C ASN A 295 -17.03 30.90 9.29
N ASP A 296 -16.82 31.69 10.35
CA ASP A 296 -16.24 31.20 11.63
C ASP A 296 -17.03 30.05 12.28
N THR A 297 -18.32 29.92 11.97
CA THR A 297 -19.19 28.85 12.50
C THR A 297 -19.19 27.58 11.65
N HIS A 298 -18.51 27.60 10.50
CA HIS A 298 -18.48 26.52 9.51
C HIS A 298 -19.84 26.03 9.02
N THR A 299 -20.83 26.92 8.94
CA THR A 299 -22.22 26.60 8.57
C THR A 299 -22.60 26.98 7.15
N ASN A 300 -21.83 27.82 6.45
CA ASN A 300 -22.21 28.27 5.10
C ASN A 300 -21.71 27.37 3.95
N TRP A 301 -20.94 26.31 4.23
CA TRP A 301 -20.31 25.51 3.17
C TRP A 301 -21.29 24.93 2.13
N PRO A 302 -22.53 24.49 2.45
CA PRO A 302 -23.44 23.98 1.41
C PRO A 302 -23.83 25.06 0.39
N ASP A 303 -23.94 26.32 0.84
CA ASP A 303 -24.31 27.46 0.00
C ASP A 303 -23.17 27.93 -0.90
N LEU A 304 -21.92 27.60 -0.52
CA LEU A 304 -20.73 27.93 -1.30
C LEU A 304 -20.52 26.97 -2.47
N LEU A 305 -21.07 25.75 -2.42
CA LEU A 305 -20.78 24.72 -3.44
C LEU A 305 -21.08 25.14 -4.88
N PRO A 306 -22.21 25.82 -5.19
CA PRO A 306 -22.44 26.31 -6.55
C PRO A 306 -21.36 27.28 -7.02
N LEU A 307 -20.88 28.16 -6.13
CA LEU A 307 -19.83 29.14 -6.44
C LEU A 307 -18.46 28.47 -6.58
N VAL A 308 -18.14 27.48 -5.74
CA VAL A 308 -16.92 26.66 -5.86
C VAL A 308 -16.91 25.95 -7.22
N ALA A 309 -18.01 25.30 -7.56
CA ALA A 309 -18.14 24.57 -8.82
C ALA A 309 -18.01 25.51 -10.02
N PHE A 310 -18.67 26.68 -9.98
CA PHE A 310 -18.54 27.69 -11.02
C PHE A 310 -17.09 28.19 -11.16
N ALA A 311 -16.45 28.56 -10.04
CA ALA A 311 -15.07 29.01 -10.03
C ALA A 311 -14.14 27.96 -10.65
N TYR A 312 -14.28 26.68 -10.28
CA TYR A 312 -13.53 25.58 -10.87
C TYR A 312 -13.73 25.48 -12.39
N LYS A 313 -14.98 25.54 -12.86
CA LYS A 313 -15.33 25.47 -14.29
C LYS A 313 -14.73 26.60 -15.12
N CYS A 314 -14.44 27.76 -14.51
CA CYS A 314 -13.82 28.89 -15.19
C CYS A 314 -12.30 28.76 -15.32
N HIS A 315 -11.64 27.97 -14.47
CA HIS A 315 -10.18 27.81 -14.51
C HIS A 315 -9.75 26.86 -15.62
N VAL A 316 -8.66 27.21 -16.30
CA VAL A 316 -8.06 26.36 -17.34
C VAL A 316 -7.48 25.12 -16.69
N HIS A 317 -7.96 23.95 -17.11
CA HIS A 317 -7.47 22.68 -16.58
C HIS A 317 -6.20 22.25 -17.30
N SER A 318 -5.13 21.95 -16.56
CA SER A 318 -3.80 21.63 -17.12
C SER A 318 -3.81 20.46 -18.11
N SER A 319 -4.69 19.47 -17.91
CA SER A 319 -4.77 18.29 -18.77
C SER A 319 -5.48 18.53 -20.10
N THR A 320 -6.39 19.50 -20.18
CA THR A 320 -7.18 19.78 -21.40
C THR A 320 -6.65 21.01 -22.12
N GLY A 321 -6.04 21.96 -21.39
CA GLY A 321 -5.61 23.26 -21.91
C GLY A 321 -6.75 24.28 -22.07
N TYR A 322 -7.97 23.91 -21.67
CA TYR A 322 -9.16 24.77 -21.72
C TYR A 322 -9.90 24.72 -20.38
N SER A 323 -10.76 25.71 -20.12
CA SER A 323 -11.65 25.65 -18.96
C SER A 323 -12.79 24.66 -19.19
N PRO A 324 -13.25 23.92 -18.17
CA PRO A 324 -14.38 23.01 -18.31
C PRO A 324 -15.66 23.68 -18.82
N PHE A 325 -15.90 24.94 -18.43
CA PHE A 325 -17.03 25.72 -18.92
C PHE A 325 -16.97 25.89 -20.44
N TYR A 326 -15.80 26.29 -20.95
CA TYR A 326 -15.58 26.51 -22.39
C TYR A 326 -15.71 25.21 -23.18
N LEU A 327 -15.19 24.09 -22.67
CA LEU A 327 -15.32 22.78 -23.31
C LEU A 327 -16.76 22.26 -23.37
N THR A 328 -17.61 22.71 -22.46
CA THR A 328 -19.00 22.27 -22.35
C THR A 328 -19.94 23.16 -23.16
N HIS A 329 -19.71 24.49 -23.14
CA HIS A 329 -20.64 25.47 -23.72
C HIS A 329 -20.12 26.15 -24.99
N GLY A 330 -18.80 26.12 -25.24
CA GLY A 330 -18.16 26.73 -26.41
C GLY A 330 -17.88 28.23 -26.29
N TYR A 331 -18.10 28.82 -25.13
CA TYR A 331 -17.82 30.23 -24.83
C TYR A 331 -17.38 30.38 -23.36
N HIS A 332 -16.73 31.49 -23.04
CA HIS A 332 -16.35 31.79 -21.65
C HIS A 332 -17.53 32.41 -20.91
N PRO A 333 -17.75 32.06 -19.63
CA PRO A 333 -18.85 32.65 -18.87
C PRO A 333 -18.56 34.12 -18.63
N PHE A 334 -19.58 34.97 -18.75
CA PHE A 334 -19.48 36.35 -18.30
C PHE A 334 -19.44 36.37 -16.77
N THR A 335 -18.37 36.91 -16.18
CA THR A 335 -18.18 36.93 -14.73
C THR A 335 -18.66 38.22 -14.09
N GLY A 336 -19.04 39.22 -14.90
CA GLY A 336 -19.50 40.53 -14.43
C GLY A 336 -18.36 41.49 -14.10
N VAL A 337 -17.10 41.07 -14.29
CA VAL A 337 -15.89 41.88 -14.05
C VAL A 337 -15.35 42.45 -15.36
N GLU A 338 -15.65 41.81 -16.50
CA GLU A 338 -15.21 42.24 -17.82
C GLU A 338 -15.96 43.51 -18.28
N ALA A 339 -15.27 44.40 -19.02
CA ALA A 339 -15.92 45.55 -19.66
C ALA A 339 -16.89 45.08 -20.75
N SER A 340 -17.92 45.88 -21.05
CA SER A 340 -19.07 45.53 -21.91
C SER A 340 -18.77 45.27 -23.39
N GLU A 341 -17.50 45.17 -23.78
CA GLU A 341 -17.11 44.78 -25.13
C GLU A 341 -17.19 43.24 -25.22
N LEU A 342 -18.42 42.75 -25.32
CA LEU A 342 -18.69 41.35 -25.67
C LEU A 342 -18.08 41.12 -27.06
N GLU A 343 -17.08 40.23 -27.15
CA GLU A 343 -16.62 39.75 -28.45
C GLU A 343 -17.82 39.25 -29.25
N GLU A 344 -17.97 39.74 -30.49
CA GLU A 344 -19.02 39.27 -31.39
C GLU A 344 -18.88 37.75 -31.53
N GLY A 345 -19.91 37.02 -31.09
CA GLY A 345 -19.94 35.57 -31.17
C GLY A 345 -19.75 35.09 -32.61
N VAL A 346 -19.25 33.87 -32.75
CA VAL A 346 -18.97 33.22 -34.04
C VAL A 346 -20.15 33.42 -35.01
N GLY A 347 -19.89 34.13 -36.12
CA GLY A 347 -20.92 34.76 -36.97
C GLY A 347 -21.89 33.81 -37.69
N THR A 348 -21.61 32.49 -37.75
CA THR A 348 -22.54 31.48 -38.28
C THR A 348 -22.54 30.16 -37.50
N THR A 349 -23.65 29.42 -37.56
CA THR A 349 -23.80 28.11 -36.91
C THR A 349 -22.80 27.06 -37.42
N LYS A 350 -22.37 27.14 -38.69
CA LYS A 350 -21.39 26.21 -39.26
C LYS A 350 -19.99 26.45 -38.68
N ASP A 351 -19.58 27.71 -38.60
CA ASP A 351 -18.30 28.10 -38.03
C ASP A 351 -18.22 27.70 -36.54
N TRP A 352 -19.33 27.81 -35.79
CA TRP A 352 -19.38 27.37 -34.40
C TRP A 352 -19.22 25.84 -34.26
N VAL A 353 -19.87 25.05 -35.13
CA VAL A 353 -19.75 23.59 -35.11
C VAL A 353 -18.31 23.16 -35.43
N GLU A 354 -17.68 23.75 -36.45
CA GLU A 354 -16.28 23.49 -36.80
C GLU A 354 -15.32 23.91 -35.68
N HIS A 355 -15.57 25.05 -35.05
CA HIS A 355 -14.83 25.55 -33.90
C HIS A 355 -14.91 24.58 -32.71
N MET A 356 -16.13 24.16 -32.34
CA MET A 356 -16.34 23.19 -31.25
C MET A 356 -15.71 21.84 -31.55
N HIS A 357 -15.77 21.40 -32.80
CA HIS A 357 -15.12 20.17 -33.22
C HIS A 357 -13.59 20.27 -33.03
N THR A 358 -13.00 21.38 -33.45
CA THR A 358 -11.56 21.65 -33.32
C THR A 358 -11.10 21.70 -31.87
N ILE A 359 -11.87 22.38 -31.01
CA ILE A 359 -11.60 22.45 -29.56
C ILE A 359 -11.67 21.06 -28.93
N SER A 360 -12.73 20.31 -29.21
CA SER A 360 -12.94 18.95 -28.67
C SER A 360 -11.80 18.00 -29.07
N GLN A 361 -11.34 18.05 -30.33
CA GLN A 361 -10.20 17.26 -30.79
C GLN A 361 -8.90 17.68 -30.10
N THR A 362 -8.65 18.98 -29.97
CA THR A 362 -7.44 19.51 -29.32
C THR A 362 -7.39 19.12 -27.85
N ALA A 363 -8.52 19.26 -27.14
CA ALA A 363 -8.65 18.85 -25.74
C ALA A 363 -8.43 17.33 -25.57
N SER A 364 -8.95 16.51 -26.50
CA SER A 364 -8.77 15.06 -26.47
C SER A 364 -7.29 14.67 -26.65
N LYS A 365 -6.59 15.30 -27.60
CA LYS A 365 -5.14 15.12 -27.80
C LYS A 365 -4.33 15.56 -26.59
N ASN A 366 -4.67 16.70 -25.99
CA ASN A 366 -4.03 17.17 -24.76
C ASN A 366 -4.22 16.21 -23.60
N LEU A 367 -5.44 15.66 -23.45
CA LEU A 367 -5.76 14.70 -22.40
C LEU A 367 -4.97 13.39 -22.58
N GLU A 368 -4.85 12.89 -23.82
CA GLU A 368 -4.02 11.74 -24.15
C GLU A 368 -2.55 11.99 -23.83
N ARG A 369 -2.00 13.14 -24.24
CA ARG A 369 -0.63 13.54 -23.92
C ARG A 369 -0.40 13.63 -22.41
N ALA A 370 -1.33 14.21 -21.65
CA ALA A 370 -1.26 14.31 -20.20
C ALA A 370 -1.27 12.91 -19.55
N LYS A 371 -2.10 11.99 -20.05
CA LYS A 371 -2.13 10.59 -19.60
C LYS A 371 -0.80 9.88 -19.88
N LEU A 372 -0.20 10.08 -21.05
CA LEU A 372 1.10 9.49 -21.40
C LEU A 372 2.23 10.04 -20.51
N GLN A 373 2.28 11.36 -20.29
CA GLN A 373 3.26 11.98 -19.40
C GLN A 373 3.11 11.48 -17.95
N MET A 374 1.86 11.35 -17.46
CA MET A 374 1.58 10.79 -16.15
C MET A 374 2.04 9.34 -16.06
N LYS A 375 1.78 8.53 -17.10
CA LYS A 375 2.25 7.15 -17.19
C LYS A 375 3.77 7.07 -17.17
N GLU A 376 4.47 7.85 -17.99
CA GLU A 376 5.94 7.89 -17.98
C GLU A 376 6.50 8.27 -16.60
N TYR A 377 5.95 9.31 -15.97
CA TYR A 377 6.39 9.72 -14.64
C TYR A 377 6.14 8.64 -13.58
N TYR A 378 4.98 8.00 -13.63
CA TYR A 378 4.59 6.92 -12.72
C TYR A 378 5.47 5.68 -12.92
N ASP A 379 5.70 5.28 -14.17
CA ASP A 379 6.43 4.08 -14.56
C ASP A 379 7.95 4.25 -14.30
N ARG A 380 8.53 5.45 -14.42
CA ARG A 380 9.95 5.75 -14.10
C ARG A 380 10.38 5.31 -12.70
N LYS A 381 9.45 5.28 -11.75
CA LYS A 381 9.73 4.91 -10.35
C LYS A 381 9.46 3.43 -10.04
N ARG A 382 9.06 2.62 -11.03
CA ARG A 382 8.59 1.25 -10.85
C ARG A 382 9.46 0.21 -11.57
N THR A 383 9.33 -1.03 -11.11
CA THR A 383 9.96 -2.22 -11.71
C THR A 383 8.97 -2.87 -12.68
N ASP A 384 9.47 -3.67 -13.62
CA ASP A 384 8.66 -4.34 -14.65
C ASP A 384 7.40 -5.01 -14.09
N PRO A 385 6.26 -4.96 -14.82
CA PRO A 385 4.99 -5.53 -14.37
C PRO A 385 5.14 -7.00 -13.99
N LYS A 386 4.62 -7.40 -12.83
CA LYS A 386 4.55 -8.81 -12.44
C LYS A 386 3.37 -9.47 -13.16
N SER A 387 3.63 -10.21 -14.23
CA SER A 387 2.64 -11.06 -14.88
C SER A 387 2.46 -12.37 -14.10
N TYR A 388 1.22 -12.71 -13.79
CA TYR A 388 0.85 -14.00 -13.19
C TYR A 388 0.04 -14.81 -14.18
N GLU A 389 0.30 -16.12 -14.26
CA GLU A 389 -0.45 -17.05 -15.10
C GLU A 389 -1.54 -17.79 -14.29
N PRO A 390 -2.63 -18.23 -14.93
CA PRO A 390 -3.61 -19.11 -14.29
C PRO A 390 -2.93 -20.34 -13.67
N GLY A 391 -3.14 -20.55 -12.38
CA GLY A 391 -2.49 -21.61 -11.60
C GLY A 391 -1.38 -21.14 -10.67
N ASP A 392 -0.85 -19.93 -10.86
CA ASP A 392 0.16 -19.36 -9.97
C ASP A 392 -0.39 -19.15 -8.56
N MET A 393 0.47 -19.35 -7.56
CA MET A 393 0.14 -19.04 -6.17
C MET A 393 0.64 -17.64 -5.84
N VAL A 394 -0.21 -16.82 -5.24
CA VAL A 394 0.12 -15.44 -4.87
C VAL A 394 -0.30 -15.11 -3.44
N TRP A 395 0.44 -14.20 -2.83
CA TRP A 395 0.06 -13.54 -1.59
C TRP A 395 -0.76 -12.29 -1.90
N VAL A 396 -1.80 -12.05 -1.11
CA VAL A 396 -2.57 -10.80 -1.13
C VAL A 396 -2.05 -9.87 -0.04
N ASP A 397 -1.80 -8.60 -0.38
CA ASP A 397 -1.38 -7.58 0.56
C ASP A 397 -2.49 -7.24 1.56
N GLY A 398 -2.17 -7.34 2.85
CA GLY A 398 -3.11 -7.17 3.95
C GLY A 398 -3.40 -5.72 4.35
N ARG A 399 -2.79 -4.71 3.72
CA ARG A 399 -2.94 -3.29 4.10
C ARG A 399 -4.41 -2.83 4.17
N ASN A 400 -5.23 -3.32 3.24
CA ASN A 400 -6.64 -2.95 3.09
C ASN A 400 -7.60 -4.04 3.57
N ILE A 401 -7.11 -5.10 4.21
CA ILE A 401 -7.91 -6.25 4.64
C ILE A 401 -7.90 -6.31 6.16
N ASN A 402 -9.09 -6.32 6.78
CA ASN A 402 -9.25 -6.59 8.20
C ASN A 402 -9.87 -7.98 8.41
N MET A 403 -9.08 -8.89 8.95
CA MET A 403 -9.51 -10.27 9.25
C MET A 403 -10.18 -10.41 10.62
N GLY A 404 -10.55 -9.30 11.27
CA GLY A 404 -11.16 -9.31 12.60
C GLY A 404 -10.15 -9.53 13.74
N ASN A 405 -8.86 -9.30 13.49
CA ASN A 405 -7.83 -9.40 14.51
C ASN A 405 -7.93 -8.23 15.51
N PRO A 406 -7.66 -8.45 16.81
CA PRO A 406 -7.79 -7.41 17.85
C PRO A 406 -6.92 -6.18 17.59
N THR A 407 -5.76 -6.36 16.95
CA THR A 407 -4.82 -5.28 16.66
C THR A 407 -4.24 -5.40 15.26
N LYS A 408 -4.51 -4.41 14.40
CA LYS A 408 -3.92 -4.33 13.04
C LYS A 408 -2.39 -4.21 13.03
N LYS A 409 -1.80 -3.69 14.12
CA LYS A 409 -0.34 -3.47 14.22
C LYS A 409 0.46 -4.78 14.21
N LEU A 410 -0.06 -5.83 14.84
CA LEU A 410 0.57 -7.14 14.94
C LEU A 410 0.05 -8.16 13.91
N ASP A 411 -0.82 -7.72 13.01
CA ASP A 411 -1.40 -8.59 12.00
C ASP A 411 -0.40 -8.95 10.90
N SER A 412 -0.64 -10.09 10.25
CA SER A 412 0.10 -10.51 9.06
C SER A 412 0.03 -9.43 7.99
N LYS A 413 1.16 -9.14 7.35
CA LYS A 413 1.20 -8.16 6.26
C LYS A 413 0.69 -8.74 4.94
N ARG A 414 0.68 -10.06 4.82
CA ARG A 414 0.22 -10.78 3.62
C ARG A 414 -0.65 -11.97 3.98
N TYR A 415 -1.67 -12.22 3.18
CA TYR A 415 -2.65 -13.30 3.31
C TYR A 415 -2.62 -14.26 2.12
N GLY A 416 -2.91 -15.54 2.36
CA GLY A 416 -2.83 -16.59 1.34
C GLY A 416 -1.91 -17.74 1.77
N PRO A 417 -1.26 -18.44 0.82
CA PRO A 417 -1.28 -18.19 -0.62
C PRO A 417 -2.63 -18.55 -1.26
N TYR A 418 -3.03 -17.82 -2.30
CA TYR A 418 -4.24 -18.10 -3.10
C TYR A 418 -3.88 -18.39 -4.54
N LYS A 419 -4.69 -19.21 -5.22
CA LYS A 419 -4.45 -19.59 -6.61
C LYS A 419 -5.04 -18.56 -7.56
N VAL A 420 -4.29 -18.16 -8.58
CA VAL A 420 -4.78 -17.31 -9.67
C VAL A 420 -5.68 -18.15 -10.59
N MET A 421 -6.92 -17.74 -10.77
CA MET A 421 -7.90 -18.42 -11.62
C MET A 421 -7.85 -17.92 -13.05
N LYS A 422 -7.90 -16.59 -13.24
CA LYS A 422 -7.82 -15.97 -14.57
C LYS A 422 -7.43 -14.50 -14.48
N LYS A 423 -6.93 -13.96 -15.59
CA LYS A 423 -6.71 -12.52 -15.78
C LYS A 423 -8.00 -11.88 -16.31
N VAL A 424 -8.55 -10.93 -15.57
CA VAL A 424 -9.84 -10.27 -15.88
C VAL A 424 -9.63 -8.95 -16.62
N GLY A 425 -8.47 -8.31 -16.47
CA GLY A 425 -8.14 -7.05 -17.14
C GLY A 425 -6.65 -6.75 -17.15
N HIS A 426 -6.29 -5.52 -17.54
CA HIS A 426 -4.90 -5.06 -17.52
C HIS A 426 -4.38 -4.96 -16.08
N GLY A 427 -3.54 -5.92 -15.68
CA GLY A 427 -2.94 -5.98 -14.35
C GLY A 427 -3.91 -6.37 -13.23
N THR A 428 -4.98 -7.12 -13.55
CA THR A 428 -5.97 -7.54 -12.54
C THR A 428 -6.33 -9.02 -12.70
N TYR A 429 -6.35 -9.73 -11.58
CA TYR A 429 -6.46 -11.17 -11.49
C TYR A 429 -7.58 -11.60 -10.54
N GLU A 430 -8.31 -12.64 -10.92
CA GLU A 430 -9.29 -13.31 -10.06
C GLU A 430 -8.60 -14.45 -9.30
N LEU A 431 -8.81 -14.51 -7.99
CA LEU A 431 -8.21 -15.49 -7.09
C LEU A 431 -9.24 -16.47 -6.55
N ASP A 432 -8.81 -17.70 -6.31
CA ASP A 432 -9.57 -18.71 -5.59
C ASP A 432 -9.51 -18.42 -4.08
N LEU A 433 -10.51 -17.69 -3.57
CA LEU A 433 -10.62 -17.33 -2.16
C LEU A 433 -11.41 -18.39 -1.37
N PRO A 434 -11.00 -18.71 -0.12
CA PRO A 434 -11.71 -19.65 0.72
C PRO A 434 -13.10 -19.13 1.11
N ALA A 435 -14.02 -20.06 1.44
CA ALA A 435 -15.41 -19.74 1.80
C ALA A 435 -15.54 -18.75 2.96
N ASP A 436 -14.54 -18.70 3.85
CA ASP A 436 -14.50 -17.78 4.99
C ASP A 436 -14.29 -16.31 4.55
N MET A 437 -13.79 -16.08 3.33
CA MET A 437 -13.55 -14.76 2.73
C MET A 437 -14.65 -14.31 1.76
N ARG A 438 -15.86 -14.92 1.76
CA ARG A 438 -16.97 -14.57 0.83
C ARG A 438 -17.40 -13.09 0.85
N GLY A 439 -17.09 -12.34 1.90
CA GLY A 439 -17.32 -10.88 1.95
C GLY A 439 -16.31 -10.04 1.13
N ILE A 440 -15.24 -10.66 0.63
CA ILE A 440 -14.21 -10.01 -0.18
C ILE A 440 -14.40 -10.43 -1.63
N TYR A 441 -14.55 -9.45 -2.52
CA TYR A 441 -14.62 -9.70 -3.95
C TYR A 441 -13.29 -10.30 -4.47
N PRO A 442 -13.30 -11.44 -5.19
CA PRO A 442 -12.10 -12.23 -5.49
C PRO A 442 -11.15 -11.61 -6.53
N VAL A 443 -11.40 -10.39 -6.98
CA VAL A 443 -10.63 -9.74 -8.04
C VAL A 443 -9.71 -8.67 -7.46
N PHE A 444 -8.41 -8.83 -7.67
CA PHE A 444 -7.35 -7.98 -7.13
C PHE A 444 -6.46 -7.41 -8.22
N ASN A 445 -6.05 -6.15 -8.05
CA ASN A 445 -5.03 -5.53 -8.86
C ASN A 445 -3.65 -6.10 -8.52
N GLU A 446 -2.76 -6.23 -9.51
CA GLU A 446 -1.40 -6.76 -9.39
C GLU A 446 -0.54 -6.03 -8.34
N VAL A 447 -0.84 -4.75 -8.06
CA VAL A 447 -0.20 -3.97 -6.98
C VAL A 447 -0.40 -4.60 -5.61
N LEU A 448 -1.52 -5.29 -5.41
CA LEU A 448 -1.89 -5.97 -4.18
C LEU A 448 -1.46 -7.43 -4.16
N LEU A 449 -0.80 -7.92 -5.22
CA LEU A 449 -0.36 -9.29 -5.34
C LEU A 449 1.16 -9.39 -5.24
N LEU A 450 1.62 -10.37 -4.45
CA LEU A 450 3.03 -10.68 -4.32
C LEU A 450 3.29 -12.14 -4.69
N PRO A 451 4.42 -12.47 -5.33
CA PRO A 451 4.72 -13.84 -5.72
C PRO A 451 4.88 -14.72 -4.48
N TYR A 452 4.25 -15.89 -4.49
CA TYR A 452 4.49 -16.93 -3.49
C TYR A 452 5.74 -17.71 -3.89
N THR A 453 6.71 -17.84 -2.97
CA THR A 453 7.81 -18.79 -3.15
C THR A 453 7.46 -20.08 -2.42
N LEU A 454 7.39 -21.18 -3.16
CA LEU A 454 7.16 -22.52 -2.59
C LEU A 454 8.25 -22.84 -1.55
N PRO A 455 7.89 -23.54 -0.46
CA PRO A 455 8.86 -24.11 0.47
C PRO A 455 9.89 -24.94 -0.29
N ALA A 456 11.16 -24.55 -0.19
CA ALA A 456 12.25 -25.26 -0.86
C ALA A 456 12.75 -26.45 -0.02
N PHE A 457 12.38 -26.50 1.26
CA PHE A 457 12.90 -27.48 2.20
C PHE A 457 11.78 -28.18 3.00
N PRO A 458 11.89 -29.49 3.30
CA PRO A 458 10.84 -30.25 3.99
C PRO A 458 10.41 -29.68 5.34
N ASN A 459 11.34 -29.09 6.10
CA ASN A 459 11.08 -28.49 7.40
C ASN A 459 10.36 -27.13 7.32
N GLN A 460 10.18 -26.58 6.11
CA GLN A 460 9.41 -25.37 5.88
C GLN A 460 7.94 -25.66 5.54
N ASN A 461 7.57 -26.94 5.35
CA ASN A 461 6.20 -27.39 5.15
C ASN A 461 5.41 -27.35 6.47
N HIS A 462 5.22 -26.15 6.99
CA HIS A 462 4.18 -25.88 7.98
C HIS A 462 2.92 -25.40 7.28
N ASN A 463 2.43 -26.22 6.34
CA ASN A 463 1.11 -26.05 5.72
C ASN A 463 0.04 -26.89 6.43
N LYS A 464 0.30 -27.31 7.67
CA LYS A 464 -0.80 -27.57 8.58
C LYS A 464 -1.23 -26.20 9.08
N ARG A 465 -2.35 -25.70 8.54
CA ARG A 465 -3.34 -25.05 9.40
C ARG A 465 -3.36 -25.91 10.66
N THR A 466 -2.76 -25.45 11.76
CA THR A 466 -3.21 -25.95 13.05
C THR A 466 -4.71 -25.76 13.00
N GLU A 467 -5.45 -26.86 13.12
CA GLU A 467 -6.88 -26.91 13.35
C GLU A 467 -7.20 -26.25 14.70
N SER A 468 -6.72 -25.03 14.92
CA SER A 468 -7.32 -24.10 15.86
C SER A 468 -8.42 -23.40 15.06
N ASN A 469 -9.66 -23.72 15.38
CA ASN A 469 -10.89 -23.07 14.95
C ASN A 469 -10.75 -21.55 14.78
N ASP A 470 -10.24 -21.10 13.64
CA ASP A 470 -10.28 -19.70 13.24
C ASP A 470 -11.37 -19.54 12.19
N THR A 471 -12.61 -19.80 12.62
CA THR A 471 -13.85 -19.50 11.91
C THR A 471 -14.11 -17.98 11.88
N ARG A 472 -13.09 -17.18 11.55
CA ARG A 472 -13.19 -15.72 11.61
C ARG A 472 -13.36 -15.16 10.20
N ARG A 473 -14.54 -14.57 10.00
CA ARG A 473 -14.95 -13.90 8.77
C ARG A 473 -14.31 -12.51 8.71
N PRO A 474 -13.83 -12.06 7.54
CA PRO A 474 -13.40 -10.68 7.38
C PRO A 474 -14.58 -9.74 7.64
N LEU A 475 -14.35 -8.72 8.46
CA LEU A 475 -15.41 -7.81 8.89
C LEU A 475 -15.64 -6.66 7.90
N GLN A 476 -14.59 -6.14 7.25
CA GLN A 476 -14.70 -5.04 6.28
C GLN A 476 -13.38 -4.81 5.51
N ILE A 477 -13.45 -4.23 4.31
CA ILE A 477 -12.33 -3.53 3.66
C ILE A 477 -12.25 -2.15 4.30
N LEU A 478 -11.13 -1.82 4.93
CA LEU A 478 -10.95 -0.50 5.56
C LEU A 478 -10.64 0.53 4.47
N GLU A 479 -11.45 1.57 4.36
CA GLU A 479 -11.10 2.81 3.66
C GLU A 479 -9.81 3.38 4.28
N SER A 480 -8.87 3.79 3.43
CA SER A 480 -7.67 4.49 3.88
C SER A 480 -8.05 5.92 4.27
N ARG A 481 -8.20 6.19 5.57
CA ARG A 481 -8.23 7.56 6.12
C ARG A 481 -6.85 7.96 6.64
N GLU A 482 -6.39 9.08 6.10
CA GLU A 482 -5.43 10.09 6.55
C GLU A 482 -4.21 9.72 7.42
N VAL A 483 -3.03 10.09 6.91
CA VAL A 483 -1.94 10.62 7.74
C VAL A 483 -2.01 12.14 7.65
N THR A 484 -2.76 12.78 8.54
CA THR A 484 -2.66 14.21 8.80
C THR A 484 -1.60 14.47 9.88
N GLN A 485 -0.79 15.46 9.54
CA GLN A 485 0.40 15.94 10.22
C GLN A 485 0.10 16.62 11.56
N THR A 486 1.06 16.47 12.49
CA THR A 486 1.48 17.45 13.52
C THR A 486 0.44 17.90 14.57
N LYS A 487 0.57 17.40 15.80
CA LYS A 487 0.20 18.16 17.01
C LYS A 487 1.45 18.80 17.60
N LEU A 488 1.61 20.10 17.32
CA LEU A 488 2.24 21.06 18.21
C LEU A 488 1.15 21.56 19.17
N CYS A 489 1.35 21.37 20.47
CA CYS A 489 0.67 22.13 21.51
C CYS A 489 1.68 22.41 22.62
N THR A 490 2.22 23.63 22.54
CA THR A 490 2.43 24.61 23.63
C THR A 490 2.61 24.11 25.06
N HIS A 491 3.76 24.48 25.66
CA HIS A 491 3.76 25.15 26.96
C HIS A 491 4.85 26.24 26.98
N LEU A 492 4.35 27.47 27.16
CA LEU A 492 5.01 28.77 27.41
C LEU A 492 5.76 29.41 26.23
#